data_AF-A0A7M1Q0W5-F1
#
_entry.id   AF-A0A7M1Q0W5-F1
#
_cell.length_a   1.000
_cell.length_b   1.000
_cell.length_c   1.000
_cell.angle_alpha   90.00
_cell.angle_beta   90.00
_cell.angle_gamma   90.00
#
_symmetry.space_group_name_H-M   'P 1'
#
loop_
_entity.id
_entity.type
_entity.pdbx_description
1 polymer ?
#
loop_
_entity_poly.entity_id
_entity_poly.type
_entity_poly.pdbx_seq_one_letter_code
_entity_poly.pdbx_strand_id
1 'polypeptide(L)'
;MKEQGYSVVHRVKKAETSNIIRVYKTKEGSIVQIVHSEGYKSTIELLVAINNNYVEKVNILSQHETEDYGGYIKEQWFLNRLCLPITPKLNLIKINKVNANDVVAVTGATISSQAVVDGVNLCIDNYGGLKDE
;
A
#
# COMPACT_ATOMS: atom_id res chain seq x y z
N MET A 1 12.85 -18.39 18.02
CA MET A 1 12.41 -17.05 17.55
C MET A 1 10.90 -17.11 17.43
N LYS A 2 10.15 -16.28 18.17
CA LYS A 2 8.69 -16.36 18.19
C LYS A 2 8.13 -15.70 16.93
N GLU A 3 7.49 -16.48 16.06
CA GLU A 3 6.58 -15.97 15.03
C GLU A 3 5.41 -15.30 15.75
N GLN A 4 5.41 -13.97 15.75
CA GLN A 4 4.35 -13.17 16.33
C GLN A 4 3.21 -13.10 15.31
N GLY A 5 2.48 -14.22 15.19
CA GLY A 5 1.34 -14.36 14.30
C GLY A 5 0.25 -13.36 14.66
N TYR A 6 -0.17 -12.57 13.67
CA TYR A 6 -1.27 -11.61 13.78
C TYR A 6 -2.50 -12.29 14.38
N SER A 7 -2.87 -11.82 15.56
CA SER A 7 -3.98 -12.26 16.41
C SER A 7 -5.32 -12.09 15.69
N VAL A 8 -5.98 -13.20 15.35
CA VAL A 8 -7.40 -13.31 14.88
C VAL A 8 -7.85 -12.17 13.96
N VAL A 9 -7.78 -12.42 12.65
CA VAL A 9 -8.28 -11.51 11.61
C VAL A 9 -9.72 -11.84 11.24
N HIS A 10 -10.61 -10.84 11.23
CA HIS A 10 -11.95 -10.98 10.64
C HIS A 10 -11.92 -10.53 9.19
N ARG A 11 -12.27 -11.41 8.24
CA ARG A 11 -12.28 -11.09 6.82
C ARG A 11 -13.56 -10.35 6.43
N VAL A 12 -13.42 -9.15 5.89
CA VAL A 12 -14.53 -8.26 5.50
C VAL A 12 -14.81 -8.41 4.00
N LYS A 13 -15.44 -9.52 3.61
CA LYS A 13 -15.66 -9.87 2.18
C LYS A 13 -16.41 -8.80 1.37
N LYS A 14 -17.33 -8.07 2.00
CA LYS A 14 -18.13 -7.01 1.34
C LYS A 14 -17.30 -5.81 0.87
N ALA A 15 -16.10 -5.66 1.42
CA ALA A 15 -15.15 -4.58 1.09
C ALA A 15 -14.12 -5.01 0.03
N GLU A 16 -14.22 -6.24 -0.47
CA GLU A 16 -13.36 -6.74 -1.54
C GLU A 16 -13.91 -6.28 -2.90
N THR A 17 -13.00 -5.96 -3.83
CA THR A 17 -13.32 -5.50 -5.19
C THR A 17 -12.51 -6.31 -6.20
N SER A 18 -12.57 -5.95 -7.49
CA SER A 18 -11.71 -6.57 -8.51
C SER A 18 -10.22 -6.39 -8.22
N ASN A 19 -9.84 -5.25 -7.62
CA ASN A 19 -8.44 -4.92 -7.35
C ASN A 19 -8.10 -5.13 -5.87
N ILE A 20 -9.06 -5.04 -4.94
CA ILE A 20 -8.85 -5.32 -3.51
C ILE A 20 -9.28 -6.75 -3.23
N ILE A 21 -8.32 -7.66 -3.31
CA ILE A 21 -8.54 -9.11 -3.31
C ILE A 21 -8.97 -9.62 -1.93
N ARG A 22 -8.42 -9.04 -0.86
CA ARG A 22 -8.75 -9.43 0.51
C ARG A 22 -8.76 -8.22 1.43
N VAL A 23 -9.70 -8.22 2.36
CA VAL A 23 -9.78 -7.23 3.44
C VAL A 23 -9.94 -7.92 4.78
N TYR A 24 -9.15 -7.51 5.76
CA TYR A 24 -9.14 -8.04 7.11
C TYR A 24 -9.19 -6.91 8.14
N LYS A 25 -9.96 -7.09 9.21
CA LYS A 25 -9.92 -6.26 10.41
C LYS A 25 -9.15 -7.00 11.49
N THR A 26 -8.11 -6.38 12.05
CA THR A 26 -7.35 -6.93 13.17
C THR A 26 -8.02 -6.58 14.49
N LYS A 27 -7.64 -7.26 15.58
CA LYS A 27 -8.13 -6.93 16.93
C LYS A 27 -7.72 -5.52 17.38
N GLU A 28 -6.57 -5.07 16.88
CA GLU A 28 -5.96 -3.78 17.19
C GLU A 28 -6.57 -2.62 16.37
N GLY A 29 -7.58 -2.90 15.55
CA GLY A 29 -8.33 -1.91 14.78
C GLY A 29 -7.76 -1.61 13.39
N SER A 30 -6.62 -2.19 13.03
CA SER A 30 -6.05 -2.02 11.68
C SER A 30 -6.91 -2.72 10.63
N ILE A 31 -7.07 -2.06 9.49
CA ILE A 31 -7.64 -2.67 8.28
C ILE A 31 -6.47 -3.06 7.37
N VAL A 32 -6.32 -4.36 7.14
CA VAL A 32 -5.28 -4.95 6.30
C VAL A 32 -5.90 -5.38 4.98
N GLN A 33 -5.33 -4.89 3.88
CA GLN A 33 -5.85 -5.06 2.53
C GLN A 33 -4.78 -5.69 1.64
N ILE A 34 -5.16 -6.68 0.84
CA ILE A 34 -4.35 -7.18 -0.27
C ILE A 34 -4.90 -6.59 -1.55
N VAL A 35 -4.09 -5.83 -2.27
CA VAL A 35 -4.49 -5.08 -3.47
C VAL A 35 -3.58 -5.39 -4.65
N HIS A 36 -4.17 -5.48 -5.82
CA HIS A 36 -3.49 -5.56 -7.12
C HIS A 36 -3.46 -4.18 -7.77
N SER A 37 -2.29 -3.81 -8.28
CA SER A 37 -2.09 -2.58 -9.03
C SER A 37 -1.20 -2.87 -10.24
N GLU A 38 -1.48 -2.26 -11.38
CA GLU A 38 -0.75 -2.52 -12.61
C GLU A 38 0.57 -1.74 -12.64
N GLY A 39 1.69 -2.47 -12.56
CA GLY A 39 3.04 -1.94 -12.66
C GLY A 39 3.48 -1.68 -14.10
N TYR A 40 4.79 -1.52 -14.32
CA TYR A 40 5.32 -1.29 -15.66
C TYR A 40 5.37 -2.57 -16.51
N LYS A 41 5.69 -3.72 -15.89
CA LYS A 41 5.77 -5.02 -16.57
C LYS A 41 4.72 -6.00 -16.10
N SER A 42 4.26 -5.85 -14.87
CA SER A 42 3.43 -6.86 -14.19
C SER A 42 2.47 -6.23 -13.19
N THR A 43 1.42 -6.95 -12.85
CA THR A 43 0.63 -6.66 -11.66
C THR A 43 1.50 -6.77 -10.41
N ILE A 44 1.46 -5.74 -9.58
CA ILE A 44 2.10 -5.68 -8.27
C ILE A 44 1.05 -6.01 -7.22
N GLU A 45 1.31 -7.03 -6.40
CA GLU A 45 0.47 -7.38 -5.27
C GLU A 45 1.03 -6.76 -3.99
N LEU A 46 0.23 -5.91 -3.36
CA LEU A 46 0.59 -5.18 -2.14
C LEU A 46 -0.24 -5.67 -0.96
N LEU A 47 0.38 -5.72 0.21
CA LEU A 47 -0.28 -5.71 1.50
C LEU A 47 -0.21 -4.29 2.06
N VAL A 48 -1.35 -3.70 2.37
CA VAL A 48 -1.46 -2.35 2.95
C VAL A 48 -2.25 -2.44 4.25
N ALA A 49 -1.67 -2.00 5.35
CA ALA A 49 -2.34 -1.85 6.64
C ALA A 49 -2.60 -0.37 6.91
N ILE A 50 -3.84 -0.03 7.23
CA ILE A 50 -4.27 1.33 7.60
C ILE A 50 -4.89 1.29 8.99
N ASN A 51 -4.45 2.18 9.86
CA ASN A 51 -5.01 2.36 11.20
C ASN A 51 -5.01 3.84 11.59
N ASN A 52 -6.03 4.29 12.32
CA ASN A 52 -6.13 5.66 12.85
C ASN A 52 -5.91 6.76 11.80
N ASN A 53 -6.34 6.56 10.55
CA ASN A 53 -6.10 7.46 9.40
C ASN A 53 -4.64 7.60 8.96
N TYR A 54 -3.80 6.60 9.24
CA TYR A 54 -2.43 6.52 8.77
C TYR A 54 -2.21 5.19 8.05
N VAL A 55 -1.40 5.24 6.99
CA VAL A 55 -0.81 4.02 6.44
C VAL A 55 0.21 3.52 7.46
N GLU A 56 -0.11 2.40 8.12
CA GLU A 56 0.72 1.80 9.16
C GLU A 56 1.87 1.00 8.54
N LYS A 57 1.57 0.23 7.49
CA LYS A 57 2.54 -0.64 6.84
C LYS A 57 2.17 -0.89 5.38
N VAL A 58 3.20 -0.92 4.53
CA VAL A 58 3.10 -1.41 3.16
C VAL A 58 4.14 -2.50 2.95
N ASN A 59 3.76 -3.60 2.30
CA ASN A 59 4.67 -4.64 1.87
C ASN A 59 4.31 -5.10 0.46
N ILE A 60 5.30 -5.44 -0.35
CA ILE A 60 5.07 -6.09 -1.65
C ILE A 60 5.08 -7.59 -1.44
N LEU A 61 3.98 -8.25 -1.80
CA LEU A 61 3.84 -9.70 -1.72
C LEU A 61 4.38 -10.37 -3.00
N SER A 62 4.11 -9.78 -4.16
CA SER A 62 4.57 -10.27 -5.45
C SER A 62 4.73 -9.14 -6.47
N GLN A 63 5.75 -9.24 -7.33
CA GLN A 63 6.00 -8.37 -8.48
C GLN A 63 6.99 -9.05 -9.44
N HIS A 64 6.93 -8.69 -10.74
CA HIS A 64 7.86 -9.14 -11.77
C HIS A 64 8.37 -7.96 -12.63
N GLU A 65 8.78 -6.88 -11.97
CA GLU A 65 9.35 -5.68 -12.57
C GLU A 65 10.83 -5.86 -12.95
N THR A 66 11.41 -4.90 -13.68
CA THR A 66 12.83 -4.96 -14.10
C THR A 66 13.77 -4.90 -12.89
N GLU A 67 14.70 -5.85 -12.80
CA GLU A 67 15.60 -6.04 -11.65
C GLU A 67 16.43 -4.80 -11.28
N ASP A 68 16.90 -4.05 -12.29
CA ASP A 68 17.85 -2.92 -12.09
C ASP A 68 17.22 -1.63 -11.55
N TYR A 69 15.91 -1.42 -11.75
CA TYR A 69 15.23 -0.16 -11.39
C TYR A 69 13.87 -0.41 -10.74
N GLY A 70 13.01 -1.17 -11.43
CA GLY A 70 11.67 -1.49 -10.96
C GLY A 70 11.71 -2.30 -9.67
N GLY A 71 12.68 -3.19 -9.51
CA GLY A 71 12.82 -4.05 -8.33
C GLY A 71 12.97 -3.29 -7.00
N TYR A 72 13.45 -2.05 -6.99
CA TYR A 72 13.65 -1.29 -5.75
C TYR A 72 12.36 -0.84 -5.07
N ILE A 73 11.20 -1.00 -5.71
CA ILE A 73 9.91 -0.76 -5.04
C ILE A 73 9.68 -1.68 -3.83
N LYS A 74 10.37 -2.82 -3.75
CA LYS A 74 10.30 -3.74 -2.61
C LYS A 74 11.13 -3.30 -1.41
N GLU A 75 12.00 -2.31 -1.60
CA GLU A 75 12.95 -1.90 -0.56
C GLU A 75 12.24 -1.13 0.55
N GLN A 76 12.62 -1.44 1.80
CA GLN A 76 11.95 -0.86 2.96
C GLN A 76 12.08 0.67 3.01
N TRP A 77 13.18 1.24 2.49
CA TRP A 77 13.36 2.69 2.43
C TRP A 77 12.32 3.38 1.54
N PHE A 78 11.83 2.71 0.49
CA PHE A 78 10.77 3.24 -0.38
C PHE A 78 9.41 3.00 0.27
N LEU A 79 9.15 1.79 0.73
CA LEU A 79 7.86 1.42 1.34
C LEU A 79 7.56 2.25 2.59
N ASN A 80 8.57 2.58 3.40
CA ASN A 80 8.41 3.46 4.56
C ASN A 80 7.99 4.89 4.19
N ARG A 81 8.23 5.36 2.96
CA ARG A 81 7.78 6.69 2.52
C ARG A 81 6.26 6.75 2.34
N LEU A 82 5.60 5.59 2.21
CA LEU A 82 4.15 5.48 2.07
C LEU A 82 3.43 5.53 3.43
N CYS A 83 4.17 5.40 4.55
CA CYS A 83 3.62 5.45 5.91
C CYS A 83 3.28 6.90 6.32
N LEU A 84 2.22 7.46 5.73
CA LEU A 84 1.80 8.85 5.85
C LEU A 84 0.32 8.93 6.30
N PRO A 85 -0.16 10.11 6.75
CA PRO A 85 -1.59 10.35 6.89
C PRO A 85 -2.33 10.10 5.57
N ILE A 86 -3.55 9.57 5.63
CA ILE A 86 -4.34 9.22 4.44
C ILE A 86 -5.12 10.40 3.83
N THR A 87 -5.11 11.56 4.51
CA THR A 87 -5.81 12.78 4.07
C THR A 87 -4.82 13.95 4.04
N PRO A 88 -4.53 14.56 2.87
CA PRO A 88 -4.96 14.12 1.54
C PRO A 88 -4.30 12.79 1.13
N LYS A 89 -4.80 12.18 0.05
CA LYS A 89 -4.21 10.96 -0.54
C LYS A 89 -2.73 11.17 -0.90
N LEU A 90 -1.98 10.08 -1.00
CA LEU A 90 -0.57 10.12 -1.33
C LEU A 90 -0.37 10.60 -2.76
N ASN A 91 0.68 11.40 -2.97
CA ASN A 91 1.03 11.99 -4.25
C ASN A 91 2.45 11.59 -4.64
N LEU A 92 2.64 10.95 -5.79
CA LEU A 92 3.98 10.61 -6.25
C LEU A 92 4.66 11.85 -6.86
N ILE A 93 5.88 12.14 -6.42
CA ILE A 93 6.73 13.19 -7.00
C ILE A 93 8.09 12.64 -7.38
N LYS A 94 8.77 13.28 -8.33
CA LYS A 94 10.04 12.77 -8.87
C LYS A 94 11.24 13.03 -7.96
N ILE A 95 11.37 14.24 -7.41
CA ILE A 95 12.58 14.66 -6.67
C ILE A 95 12.23 15.49 -5.44
N ASN A 96 11.68 16.69 -5.61
CA ASN A 96 11.53 17.63 -4.49
C ASN A 96 10.18 17.44 -3.81
N LYS A 97 10.22 16.95 -2.57
CA LYS A 97 9.05 16.87 -1.70
C LYS A 97 8.58 18.30 -1.36
N VAL A 98 7.34 18.64 -1.68
CA VAL A 98 6.74 19.95 -1.41
C VAL A 98 5.65 19.84 -0.34
N ASN A 99 4.83 18.78 -0.43
CA ASN A 99 3.69 18.56 0.46
C ASN A 99 3.95 17.41 1.44
N ALA A 100 3.18 17.33 2.52
CA ALA A 100 3.33 16.26 3.52
C ALA A 100 3.02 14.86 2.95
N ASN A 101 2.02 14.78 2.05
CA ASN A 101 1.55 13.56 1.37
C ASN A 101 2.40 13.16 0.15
N ASP A 102 3.44 13.93 -0.18
CA ASP A 102 4.32 13.63 -1.30
C ASP A 102 5.23 12.43 -0.98
N VAL A 103 5.34 11.52 -1.95
CA VAL A 103 6.16 10.32 -1.96
C VAL A 103 7.16 10.44 -3.11
N VAL A 104 8.46 10.48 -2.79
CA VAL A 104 9.51 10.56 -3.81
C VAL A 104 9.64 9.19 -4.49
N ALA A 105 9.50 9.18 -5.81
CA ALA A 105 9.63 8.01 -6.66
C ALA A 105 11.02 7.35 -6.57
N VAL A 106 11.07 6.07 -6.90
CA VAL A 106 12.33 5.37 -7.18
C VAL A 106 12.89 5.90 -8.50
N THR A 107 14.14 6.38 -8.48
CA THR A 107 14.82 6.86 -9.69
C THR A 107 14.85 5.78 -10.77
N GLY A 108 14.40 6.13 -11.98
CA GLY A 108 14.34 5.19 -13.11
C GLY A 108 13.15 4.23 -13.09
N ALA A 109 12.32 4.24 -12.05
CA ALA A 109 11.15 3.37 -11.91
C ALA A 109 9.87 4.14 -11.58
N THR A 110 9.63 5.24 -12.31
CA THR A 110 8.47 6.13 -12.09
C THR A 110 7.13 5.39 -12.21
N ILE A 111 6.96 4.52 -13.23
CA ILE A 111 5.70 3.82 -13.47
C ILE A 111 5.44 2.80 -12.35
N SER A 112 6.44 1.98 -12.02
CA SER A 112 6.33 1.02 -10.91
C SER A 112 6.12 1.72 -9.56
N SER A 113 6.75 2.87 -9.32
CA SER A 113 6.52 3.69 -8.12
C SER A 113 5.09 4.22 -8.07
N GLN A 114 4.56 4.67 -9.21
CA GLN A 114 3.19 5.16 -9.32
C GLN A 114 2.19 4.04 -9.02
N ALA A 115 2.40 2.85 -9.57
CA ALA A 115 1.56 1.70 -9.31
C ALA A 115 1.48 1.35 -7.81
N VAL A 116 2.58 1.45 -7.07
CA VAL A 116 2.57 1.25 -5.61
C VAL A 116 1.74 2.33 -4.90
N VAL A 117 1.94 3.60 -5.25
CA VAL A 117 1.16 4.72 -4.67
C VAL A 117 -0.33 4.58 -5.00
N ASP A 118 -0.67 4.19 -6.22
CA ASP A 118 -2.04 3.97 -6.67
C ASP A 118 -2.71 2.83 -5.90
N GLY A 119 -2.00 1.72 -5.70
CA GLY A 119 -2.50 0.60 -4.89
C GLY A 119 -2.77 1.00 -3.43
N VAL A 120 -1.90 1.82 -2.83
CA VAL A 120 -2.12 2.38 -1.49
C VAL A 120 -3.32 3.34 -1.49
N ASN A 121 -3.46 4.19 -2.50
CA ASN A 121 -4.59 5.11 -2.61
C ASN A 121 -5.94 4.38 -2.80
N LEU A 122 -5.97 3.27 -3.53
CA LEU A 122 -7.15 2.39 -3.61
C LEU A 122 -7.52 1.83 -2.23
N CYS A 123 -6.54 1.43 -1.43
CA CYS A 123 -6.76 0.98 -0.06
C CYS A 123 -7.28 2.10 0.85
N ILE A 124 -6.82 3.35 0.65
CA ILE A 124 -7.30 4.53 1.37
C ILE A 124 -8.78 4.79 1.05
N ASP A 125 -9.16 4.73 -0.23
CA ASP A 125 -10.56 4.89 -0.65
C ASP A 125 -11.46 3.84 -0.01
N ASN A 126 -11.03 2.58 -0.06
CA ASN A 126 -11.80 1.49 0.53
C ASN A 126 -11.89 1.60 2.06
N TYR A 127 -10.80 2.00 2.73
CA TYR A 127 -10.80 2.26 4.17
C TYR A 127 -11.81 3.34 4.56
N GLY A 128 -11.95 4.39 3.75
CA GLY A 128 -12.95 5.44 3.97
C GLY A 128 -14.37 4.90 4.12
N GLY A 129 -14.75 3.92 3.29
CA GLY A 129 -16.07 3.28 3.37
C GLY A 129 -16.27 2.30 4.53
N LEU A 130 -15.18 1.91 5.22
CA LEU A 130 -15.22 0.97 6.35
C LEU A 130 -15.18 1.65 7.72
N LYS A 131 -14.89 2.95 7.75
CA LYS A 131 -14.72 3.69 8.99
C LYS A 131 -16.07 4.03 9.65
N ASP A 132 -17.14 3.97 8.87
CA ASP A 132 -18.51 4.31 9.27
C ASP A 132 -19.37 3.07 9.65
N GLU A 133 -18.74 1.88 9.75
CA GLU A 133 -19.37 0.60 10.10
C GLU A 133 -18.89 0.03 11.45
#